data_AF-A0A6M3K4P8-F1
#
_entry.id   AF-A0A6M3K4P8-F1
#
_cell.length_a   1.000
_cell.length_b   1.000
_cell.length_c   1.000
_cell.angle_alpha   90.00
_cell.angle_beta   90.00
_cell.angle_gamma   90.00
#
_symmetry.space_group_name_H-M   'P 1'
#
loop_
_entity.id
_entity.type
_entity.pdbx_description
1 polymer ?
#
loop_
_entity_poly.entity_id
_entity_poly.type
_entity_poly.pdbx_seq_one_letter_code
_entity_poly.pdbx_strand_id
1 'polypeptide(L)'
;MNIKKINRVIQKTIESNNYSTKIELYFSSKTAGTYYDPYEKNYTYSNLNPITIKGFVSDLSMESLVWNQMGLAETGSKVIICQEKYEDWFRNCTLIKIDGDSYQVYKDNVGSKFLITQLRCKLIKVIVTKVK
;
A
#
# COMPACT_ATOMS: atom_id res chain seq x y z
N MET A 1 30.53 -12.53 0.83
CA MET A 1 29.46 -12.47 -0.20
C MET A 1 29.10 -11.01 -0.45
N ASN A 2 29.12 -10.53 -1.70
CA ASN A 2 29.05 -9.08 -1.99
C ASN A 2 27.60 -8.55 -1.86
N ILE A 3 27.34 -7.71 -0.86
CA ILE A 3 26.01 -7.18 -0.50
C ILE A 3 25.31 -6.53 -1.70
N LYS A 4 26.05 -5.85 -2.59
CA LYS A 4 25.48 -5.23 -3.80
C LYS A 4 24.90 -6.25 -4.78
N LYS A 5 25.53 -7.42 -4.93
CA LYS A 5 25.01 -8.50 -5.80
C LYS A 5 23.73 -9.10 -5.23
N ILE A 6 23.67 -9.31 -3.92
CA ILE A 6 22.50 -9.85 -3.22
C ILE A 6 21.29 -8.91 -3.39
N ASN A 7 21.47 -7.60 -3.17
CA ASN A 7 20.40 -6.62 -3.35
C ASN A 7 19.83 -6.65 -4.77
N ARG A 8 20.69 -6.77 -5.79
CA ARG A 8 20.28 -6.82 -7.18
C ARG A 8 19.48 -8.08 -7.52
N VAL A 9 19.83 -9.22 -6.92
CA VAL A 9 19.08 -10.47 -7.11
C VAL A 9 17.70 -10.36 -6.47
N ILE A 10 17.61 -9.88 -5.22
CA ILE A 10 16.33 -9.73 -4.51
C ILE A 10 15.39 -8.78 -5.27
N GLN A 11 15.89 -7.64 -5.74
CA GLN A 11 15.09 -6.69 -6.52
C GLN A 11 14.59 -7.32 -7.82
N LYS A 12 15.43 -8.07 -8.53
CA LYS A 12 15.03 -8.79 -9.75
C LYS A 12 13.98 -9.86 -9.47
N THR A 13 14.08 -10.57 -8.35
CA THR A 13 13.09 -11.59 -7.98
C THR A 13 11.71 -10.97 -7.73
N ILE A 14 11.65 -9.80 -7.07
CA ILE A 14 10.38 -9.08 -6.82
C ILE A 14 9.79 -8.53 -8.13
N GLU A 15 10.61 -8.18 -9.11
CA GLU A 15 10.14 -7.75 -10.43
C GLU A 15 9.71 -8.90 -11.35
N SER A 16 10.20 -10.12 -11.06
CA SER A 16 9.94 -11.31 -11.87
C SER A 16 8.50 -11.81 -11.68
N ASN A 17 7.84 -12.17 -12.79
CA ASN A 17 6.42 -12.55 -12.80
C ASN A 17 6.10 -13.80 -11.97
N ASN A 18 7.09 -14.66 -11.70
CA ASN A 18 6.85 -15.97 -11.08
C ASN A 18 6.59 -15.89 -9.57
N TYR A 19 7.00 -14.79 -8.92
CA TYR A 19 6.95 -14.64 -7.46
C TYR A 19 6.29 -13.32 -7.00
N SER A 20 5.72 -12.57 -7.94
CA SER A 20 5.15 -11.26 -7.68
C SER A 20 3.65 -11.23 -7.95
N THR A 21 2.89 -10.69 -7.01
CA THR A 21 1.47 -10.39 -7.16
C THR A 21 1.30 -8.97 -7.71
N LYS A 22 0.28 -8.78 -8.56
CA LYS A 22 -0.11 -7.46 -9.06
C LYS A 22 -0.98 -6.78 -8.01
N ILE A 23 -0.63 -5.55 -7.68
CA ILE A 23 -1.35 -4.69 -6.73
C ILE A 23 -1.79 -3.45 -7.50
N GLU A 24 -3.07 -3.16 -7.47
CA GLU A 24 -3.63 -1.97 -8.12
C GLU A 24 -3.81 -0.85 -7.10
N LEU A 25 -3.17 0.28 -7.36
CA LEU A 25 -3.28 1.49 -6.57
C LEU A 25 -4.16 2.49 -7.32
N TYR A 26 -5.27 2.89 -6.70
CA TYR A 26 -6.18 3.88 -7.23
C TYR A 26 -5.88 5.24 -6.59
N PHE A 27 -5.97 6.30 -7.38
CA PHE A 27 -5.74 7.67 -6.93
C PHE A 27 -6.95 8.52 -7.29
N SER A 28 -7.18 9.59 -6.53
CA SER A 28 -8.15 10.60 -6.90
C SER A 28 -7.48 11.96 -7.03
N SER A 29 -7.94 12.73 -8.02
CA SER A 29 -7.57 14.13 -8.18
C SER A 29 -8.67 15.00 -7.58
N LYS A 30 -8.28 15.99 -6.78
CA LYS A 30 -9.17 17.02 -6.24
C LYS A 30 -9.24 18.16 -7.23
N THR A 31 -10.43 18.45 -7.76
CA THR A 31 -10.67 19.62 -8.60
C THR A 31 -11.62 20.57 -7.88
N ALA A 32 -11.23 21.84 -7.79
CA ALA A 32 -12.10 22.92 -7.33
C ALA A 32 -12.93 23.42 -8.53
N GLY A 33 -14.26 23.39 -8.41
CA GLY A 33 -15.14 23.94 -9.44
C GLY A 33 -15.09 25.47 -9.49
N THR A 34 -15.74 26.05 -10.51
CA THR A 34 -15.78 27.51 -10.73
C THR A 34 -16.48 28.30 -9.62
N TYR A 35 -17.26 27.63 -8.76
CA TYR A 35 -17.92 28.18 -7.57
C TYR A 35 -17.28 27.65 -6.27
N TYR A 36 -15.95 27.60 -6.22
CA TYR A 36 -15.23 27.13 -5.05
C TYR A 36 -15.33 28.14 -3.89
N ASP A 37 -16.10 27.79 -2.87
CA ASP A 37 -16.11 28.49 -1.58
C ASP A 37 -15.02 27.89 -0.66
N PRO A 38 -14.03 28.68 -0.21
CA PRO A 38 -12.98 28.24 0.72
C PRO A 38 -13.50 27.70 2.06
N TYR A 39 -14.71 28.07 2.47
CA TYR A 39 -15.31 27.67 3.74
C TYR A 39 -16.10 26.35 3.63
N GLU A 40 -16.71 26.05 2.48
CA GLU A 40 -17.49 24.80 2.29
C GLU A 40 -16.64 23.59 1.85
N LYS A 41 -15.42 23.80 1.33
CA LYS A 41 -14.52 22.71 0.88
C LYS A 41 -15.20 21.73 -0.10
N ASN A 42 -16.05 22.26 -0.99
CA ASN A 42 -16.73 21.48 -2.02
C ASN A 42 -15.74 21.09 -3.13
N TYR A 43 -14.97 20.03 -2.89
CA TYR A 43 -14.08 19.43 -3.88
C TYR A 43 -14.80 18.33 -4.64
N THR A 44 -14.71 18.36 -5.97
CA THR A 44 -15.07 17.20 -6.80
C THR A 44 -13.85 16.29 -6.91
N TYR A 45 -14.05 15.01 -6.58
CA TYR A 45 -13.02 13.99 -6.71
C TYR A 45 -13.20 13.25 -8.04
N SER A 46 -12.19 13.33 -8.91
CA SER A 46 -12.14 12.51 -10.12
C SER A 46 -11.24 11.31 -9.87
N ASN A 47 -11.72 10.11 -10.23
CA ASN A 47 -10.94 8.87 -10.13
C ASN A 47 -9.96 8.79 -11.29
N LEU A 48 -8.68 8.62 -10.99
CA LEU A 48 -7.64 8.40 -11.98
C LEU A 48 -7.53 6.92 -12.33
N ASN A 49 -6.91 6.63 -13.48
CA ASN A 49 -6.58 5.26 -13.86
C ASN A 49 -5.69 4.61 -12.79
N PRO A 50 -5.94 3.34 -12.43
CA PRO A 50 -5.15 2.66 -11.44
C PRO A 50 -3.72 2.41 -11.95
N ILE A 51 -2.75 2.53 -11.05
CA ILE A 51 -1.36 2.16 -11.29
C ILE A 51 -1.14 0.76 -10.74
N THR A 52 -0.67 -0.15 -11.59
CA THR A 52 -0.33 -1.51 -11.16
C THR A 52 1.13 -1.59 -10.74
N ILE A 53 1.38 -2.01 -9.51
CA ILE A 53 2.71 -2.35 -9.01
C ILE A 53 2.85 -3.86 -8.81
N LYS A 54 4.10 -4.32 -8.77
CA LYS A 54 4.44 -5.70 -8.43
C LYS A 54 5.06 -5.75 -7.04
N GLY A 55 4.62 -6.72 -6.24
CA GLY A 55 5.15 -6.96 -4.91
C GLY A 55 4.89 -8.38 -4.47
N PHE A 56 5.61 -8.81 -3.43
CA PHE A 56 5.30 -10.07 -2.76
C PHE A 56 4.17 -9.82 -1.76
N VAL A 57 3.11 -10.61 -1.85
CA VAL A 57 1.95 -10.50 -0.97
C VAL A 57 1.83 -11.77 -0.14
N SER A 58 1.68 -11.62 1.16
CA SER A 58 1.43 -12.74 2.08
C SER A 58 0.33 -12.40 3.08
N ASP A 59 -0.44 -13.39 3.48
CA ASP A 59 -1.41 -13.25 4.55
C ASP A 59 -0.69 -13.10 5.91
N LEU A 60 -1.23 -12.22 6.76
CA LEU A 60 -0.71 -12.05 8.11
C LEU A 60 -1.36 -13.08 9.04
N SER A 61 -0.58 -14.02 9.58
CA SER A 61 -1.09 -15.07 10.46
C SER A 61 -1.49 -14.52 11.82
N MET A 62 -2.55 -15.06 12.44
CA MET A 62 -3.03 -14.62 13.76
C MET A 62 -1.97 -14.67 14.86
N GLU A 63 -1.01 -15.59 14.78
CA GLU A 63 0.07 -15.70 15.77
C GLU A 63 1.08 -14.55 15.65
N SER A 64 1.35 -14.08 14.42
CA SER A 64 2.26 -12.95 14.17
C SER A 64 1.60 -11.58 14.44
N LEU A 65 0.26 -11.55 14.57
CA LEU A 65 -0.53 -10.41 15.00
C LEU A 65 -0.37 -10.12 16.50
N VAL A 66 -0.36 -11.18 17.33
CA VAL A 66 -0.32 -11.08 18.80
C VAL A 66 1.04 -10.57 19.28
N TRP A 67 2.13 -10.94 18.61
CA TRP A 67 3.50 -10.66 19.06
C TRP A 67 4.02 -9.26 18.71
N ASN A 68 3.51 -8.61 17.65
CA ASN A 68 4.13 -7.39 17.13
C ASN A 68 3.35 -6.09 17.33
N GLN A 69 2.05 -6.11 17.67
CA GLN A 69 1.28 -4.87 17.83
C GLN A 69 -0.10 -5.12 18.48
N MET A 70 -0.25 -4.79 19.77
CA MET A 70 -1.56 -4.61 20.38
C MET A 70 -2.27 -3.40 19.73
N GLY A 71 -3.21 -3.66 18.83
CA GLY A 71 -4.27 -2.69 18.50
C GLY A 71 -4.55 -2.38 17.03
N LEU A 72 -3.86 -2.94 16.04
CA LEU A 72 -3.98 -2.43 14.66
C LEU A 72 -4.37 -3.42 13.55
N ALA A 73 -4.52 -4.71 13.81
CA ALA A 73 -4.69 -5.66 12.72
C ALA A 73 -5.90 -6.59 12.91
N GLU A 74 -6.97 -6.25 12.20
CA GLU A 74 -8.18 -7.05 12.08
C GLU A 74 -7.91 -8.30 11.20
N THR A 75 -8.66 -9.38 11.44
CA THR A 75 -8.64 -10.63 10.66
C THR A 75 -8.72 -10.35 9.16
N GLY A 76 -7.79 -10.91 8.37
CA GLY A 76 -7.73 -10.70 6.91
C GLY A 76 -6.78 -9.59 6.45
N SER A 77 -5.88 -9.13 7.31
CA SER A 77 -4.80 -8.21 6.94
C SER A 77 -3.75 -8.90 6.04
N LYS A 78 -3.24 -8.19 5.04
CA LYS A 78 -2.18 -8.65 4.14
C LYS A 78 -0.89 -7.85 4.34
N VAL A 79 0.23 -8.52 4.15
CA VAL A 79 1.56 -7.93 4.10
C VAL A 79 2.01 -7.85 2.65
N ILE A 80 2.44 -6.67 2.24
CA ILE A 80 2.98 -6.38 0.93
C ILE A 80 4.46 -6.03 1.09
N ILE A 81 5.34 -6.65 0.31
CA ILE A 81 6.74 -6.27 0.20
C ILE A 81 7.00 -5.81 -1.22
N CYS A 82 7.43 -4.55 -1.37
CA CYS A 82 7.69 -3.96 -2.68
C CYS A 82 8.86 -2.97 -2.62
N GLN A 83 9.19 -2.36 -3.76
CA GLN A 83 10.28 -1.39 -3.84
C GLN A 83 9.94 -0.09 -3.13
N GLU A 84 10.94 0.49 -2.47
CA GLU A 84 10.84 1.76 -1.73
C GLU A 84 10.31 2.93 -2.57
N LYS A 85 10.58 2.94 -3.88
CA LYS A 85 10.07 3.98 -4.80
C LYS A 85 8.53 4.10 -4.84
N TYR A 86 7.82 3.08 -4.38
CA TYR A 86 6.35 3.06 -4.32
C TYR A 86 5.81 3.57 -2.99
N GLU A 87 6.66 3.96 -2.03
CA GLU A 87 6.23 4.44 -0.71
C GLU A 87 5.24 5.61 -0.83
N ASP A 88 5.59 6.62 -1.63
CA ASP A 88 4.74 7.80 -1.85
C ASP A 88 3.39 7.43 -2.50
N TRP A 89 3.36 6.37 -3.30
CA TRP A 89 2.14 5.91 -3.95
C TRP A 89 1.19 5.30 -2.94
N PHE A 90 1.70 4.52 -1.99
CA PHE A 90 0.89 3.98 -0.89
C PHE A 90 0.35 5.06 0.04
N ARG A 91 1.11 6.14 0.26
CA ARG A 91 0.67 7.27 1.11
C ARG A 91 -0.45 8.09 0.46
N ASN A 92 -0.45 8.21 -0.87
CA ASN A 92 -1.39 9.07 -1.61
C ASN A 92 -2.56 8.31 -2.26
N CYS A 93 -2.54 6.98 -2.27
CA CYS A 93 -3.61 6.21 -2.88
C CYS A 93 -4.91 6.29 -2.06
N THR A 94 -6.04 6.13 -2.74
CA THR A 94 -7.37 6.16 -2.13
C THR A 94 -7.96 4.77 -1.93
N LEU A 95 -7.55 3.82 -2.77
CA LEU A 95 -7.93 2.41 -2.69
C LEU A 95 -6.77 1.54 -3.15
N ILE A 96 -6.57 0.42 -2.45
CA ILE A 96 -5.64 -0.63 -2.83
C ILE A 96 -6.46 -1.87 -3.17
N LYS A 97 -6.25 -2.46 -4.35
CA LYS A 97 -6.81 -3.77 -4.70
C LYS A 97 -5.72 -4.81 -4.92
N ILE A 98 -5.94 -5.98 -4.35
CA ILE A 98 -5.05 -7.14 -4.47
C ILE A 98 -5.91 -8.35 -4.75
N ASP A 99 -5.68 -9.04 -5.87
CA ASP A 99 -6.43 -10.23 -6.27
C ASP A 99 -7.97 -10.05 -6.27
N GLY A 100 -8.43 -8.83 -6.58
CA GLY A 100 -9.85 -8.46 -6.61
C GLY A 100 -10.43 -7.98 -5.26
N ASP A 101 -9.73 -8.23 -4.15
CA ASP A 101 -10.12 -7.74 -2.83
C ASP A 101 -9.70 -6.28 -2.62
N SER A 102 -10.53 -5.51 -1.93
CA SER A 102 -10.29 -4.10 -1.60
C SER A 102 -9.75 -3.93 -0.18
N TYR A 103 -8.68 -3.15 -0.04
CA TYR A 103 -7.99 -2.89 1.21
C TYR A 103 -8.07 -1.42 1.61
N GLN A 104 -8.12 -1.18 2.93
CA GLN A 104 -8.15 0.16 3.50
C GLN A 104 -6.79 0.85 3.29
N VAL A 105 -6.87 2.16 3.10
CA VAL A 105 -5.71 3.01 2.83
C VAL A 105 -5.62 4.11 3.89
N TYR A 106 -4.45 4.71 4.00
CA TYR A 106 -4.18 5.83 4.89
C TYR A 106 -5.20 6.97 4.66
N LYS A 107 -6.00 7.28 5.67
CA LYS A 107 -6.86 8.46 5.74
C LYS A 107 -6.55 9.20 7.03
N ASP A 108 -6.11 10.46 6.91
CA ASP A 108 -5.79 11.32 8.07
C ASP A 108 -6.95 11.41 9.09
N ASN A 109 -8.20 11.30 8.63
CA ASN A 109 -9.39 11.40 9.49
C ASN A 109 -9.78 10.10 10.22
N VAL A 110 -9.22 8.94 9.89
CA VAL A 110 -9.70 7.62 10.40
C VAL A 110 -8.69 6.97 11.36
N GLY A 111 -7.52 7.60 11.56
CA GLY A 111 -6.40 6.98 12.26
C GLY A 111 -5.69 5.96 11.37
N SER A 112 -4.37 5.90 11.52
CA SER A 112 -3.48 5.14 10.64
C SER A 112 -3.68 3.62 10.79
N LYS A 113 -4.64 3.03 10.08
CA LYS A 113 -4.80 1.54 9.97
C LYS A 113 -3.83 0.89 8.98
N PHE A 114 -2.79 1.61 8.60
CA PHE A 114 -1.82 1.24 7.58
C PHE A 114 -0.43 1.52 8.11
N LEU A 115 0.47 0.55 7.98
CA LEU A 115 1.83 0.64 8.52
C LEU A 115 2.86 0.36 7.43
N ILE A 116 3.71 1.37 7.16
CA ILE A 116 4.89 1.23 6.30
C ILE A 116 6.12 1.04 7.20
N THR A 117 6.90 0.00 6.94
CA THR A 117 8.20 -0.21 7.56
C THR A 117 9.26 -0.33 6.47
N GLN A 118 10.34 0.44 6.59
CA GLN A 118 11.48 0.31 5.69
C GLN A 118 12.27 -0.98 6.00
N LEU A 119 12.58 -1.72 4.94
CA LEU A 119 13.41 -2.91 5.01
C LEU A 119 14.79 -2.63 4.40
N ARG A 120 15.73 -3.55 4.63
CA ARG A 120 17.01 -3.54 3.91
C ARG A 120 16.76 -3.73 2.41
N CYS A 121 17.74 -3.36 1.59
CA CYS A 121 17.73 -3.56 0.13
C CYS A 121 16.77 -2.66 -0.68
N LYS A 122 16.40 -1.48 -0.15
CA LYS A 122 15.45 -0.52 -0.77
C LYS A 122 14.06 -1.13 -0.98
N LEU A 123 13.59 -1.82 0.04
CA LEU A 123 12.26 -2.44 0.07
C LEU A 123 11.45 -1.82 1.19
N ILE A 124 10.14 -1.83 1.03
CA ILE A 124 9.19 -1.44 2.05
C ILE A 124 8.27 -2.62 2.34
N LYS A 125 7.95 -2.79 3.63
CA LYS A 125 6.89 -3.65 4.12
C LYS A 125 5.68 -2.78 4.39
N VAL A 126 4.57 -3.14 3.80
CA VAL A 126 3.31 -2.43 3.88
C VAL A 126 2.28 -3.40 4.45
N ILE A 127 1.67 -3.04 5.58
CA ILE A 127 0.58 -3.82 6.20
C ILE A 127 -0.74 -3.12 5.90
N VAL A 128 -1.64 -3.85 5.25
CA VAL A 128 -2.97 -3.38 4.86
C VAL A 128 -4.05 -4.23 5.52
N THR A 129 -5.15 -3.60 5.93
CA THR A 129 -6.32 -4.27 6.49
C THR A 129 -7.47 -4.26 5.49
N LYS A 130 -8.20 -5.37 5.39
CA LYS A 130 -9.33 -5.50 4.46
C LYS A 130 -10.46 -4.53 4.81
N VAL A 131 -11.09 -3.92 3.80
CA VAL A 131 -12.31 -3.13 4.00
C VAL A 131 -13.46 -4.10 4.27
N LYS A 132 -14.20 -3.92 5.39
CA LYS A 132 -15.45 -4.63 5.66
C LYS A 132 -16.57 -4.17 4.72
#